data_AF-A0A5R2MWG8-F1
#
_entry.id   AF-A0A5R2MWG8-F1
#
_cell.length_a   1.000
_cell.length_b   1.000
_cell.length_c   1.000
_cell.angle_alpha   90.00
_cell.angle_beta   90.00
_cell.angle_gamma   90.00
#
_symmetry.space_group_name_H-M   'P 1'
#
loop_
_entity.id
_entity.type
_entity.pdbx_description
1 polymer ?
#
loop_
_entity_poly.entity_id
_entity_poly.type
_entity_poly.pdbx_seq_one_letter_code
_entity_poly.pdbx_strand_id
1 'polypeptide(L)'
;AILIPWAIPTIVSAKMWQWMLNDQFGIINVVLINLGLIDTKIAWTASADTAMAAVLIVDIWKTTPFMALLILAALQMLPREIIEVARLDGANPWQIFWRVTLPLIRPAV
;
A
#
# COMPACT_ATOMS: atom_id res chain seq x y z
N ALA A 1 -14.98 4.53 1.17
CA ALA A 1 -14.86 3.11 0.79
C ALA A 1 -13.39 2.75 0.62
N ILE A 2 -12.74 2.21 1.67
CA ILE A 2 -11.29 1.90 1.66
C ILE A 2 -11.01 0.47 1.15
N LEU A 3 -11.99 -0.44 1.28
CA LEU A 3 -11.83 -1.88 1.00
C LEU A 3 -12.01 -2.29 -0.47
N ILE A 4 -12.22 -1.32 -1.38
CA ILE A 4 -12.56 -1.61 -2.78
C ILE A 4 -11.52 -2.53 -3.46
N PRO A 5 -10.20 -2.26 -3.39
CA PRO A 5 -9.22 -3.15 -4.03
C PRO A 5 -9.23 -4.59 -3.50
N TRP A 6 -9.45 -4.75 -2.20
CA TRP A 6 -9.50 -6.06 -1.55
C TRP A 6 -10.76 -6.85 -1.97
N ALA A 7 -11.90 -6.17 -2.06
CA ALA A 7 -13.20 -6.78 -2.38
C ALA A 7 -13.34 -7.26 -3.85
N ILE A 8 -12.56 -6.72 -4.78
CA ILE A 8 -12.59 -7.14 -6.19
C ILE A 8 -11.97 -8.54 -6.32
N PRO A 9 -12.57 -9.50 -7.06
CA PRO A 9 -11.95 -10.80 -7.30
C PRO A 9 -10.54 -10.69 -7.90
N THR A 10 -9.62 -11.54 -7.47
CA THR A 10 -8.20 -11.48 -7.88
C THR A 10 -8.04 -11.54 -9.40
N ILE A 11 -8.77 -12.41 -10.09
CA ILE A 11 -8.70 -12.52 -11.56
C ILE A 11 -9.16 -11.24 -12.27
N VAL A 12 -10.20 -10.58 -11.74
CA VAL A 12 -10.72 -9.32 -12.30
C VAL A 12 -9.69 -8.21 -12.12
N SER A 13 -9.10 -8.11 -10.92
CA SER A 13 -8.04 -7.16 -10.63
C SER A 13 -6.83 -7.38 -11.55
N ALA A 14 -6.40 -8.64 -11.72
CA ALA A 14 -5.28 -8.99 -12.58
C ALA A 14 -5.53 -8.61 -14.04
N LYS A 15 -6.72 -8.89 -14.58
CA LYS A 15 -7.07 -8.53 -15.97
C LYS A 15 -7.17 -7.03 -16.18
N MET A 16 -7.74 -6.30 -15.22
CA MET A 16 -7.80 -4.85 -15.24
C MET A 16 -6.39 -4.24 -15.28
N TRP A 17 -5.50 -4.64 -14.36
CA TRP A 17 -4.13 -4.16 -14.33
C TRP A 17 -3.30 -4.62 -15.53
N GLN A 18 -3.51 -5.84 -16.04
CA GLN A 18 -2.88 -6.32 -17.28
C GLN A 18 -3.19 -5.40 -18.47
N TRP A 19 -4.44 -4.95 -18.58
CA TRP A 19 -4.84 -4.00 -19.62
C TRP A 19 -4.23 -2.62 -19.39
N MET A 20 -4.29 -2.10 -18.15
CA MET A 20 -3.75 -0.77 -17.81
C MET A 20 -2.24 -0.66 -18.02
N LEU A 21 -1.50 -1.73 -17.75
CA LEU A 21 -0.05 -1.84 -17.87
C LEU A 21 0.40 -2.31 -19.26
N ASN A 22 -0.51 -2.47 -20.23
CA ASN A 22 -0.13 -2.87 -21.57
C ASN A 22 0.77 -1.80 -22.24
N ASP A 23 1.76 -2.27 -22.98
CA ASP A 23 2.80 -1.47 -23.63
C ASP A 23 2.34 -0.81 -24.94
N GLN A 24 1.27 -1.31 -25.55
CA GLN A 24 0.73 -0.79 -26.80
C GLN A 24 -0.42 0.20 -26.57
N PHE A 25 -1.38 -0.15 -25.72
CA PHE A 25 -2.62 0.62 -25.52
C PHE A 25 -2.95 0.93 -24.04
N GLY A 26 -2.07 0.57 -23.10
CA GLY A 26 -2.34 0.72 -21.67
C GLY A 26 -2.36 2.19 -21.22
N ILE A 27 -3.34 2.53 -20.39
CA ILE A 27 -3.56 3.89 -19.91
C ILE A 27 -2.39 4.43 -19.06
N ILE A 28 -1.65 3.56 -18.36
CA ILE A 28 -0.53 3.98 -17.51
C ILE A 28 0.59 4.61 -18.35
N ASN A 29 0.96 3.98 -19.45
CA ASN A 29 1.95 4.54 -20.37
C ASN A 29 1.49 5.87 -20.97
N VAL A 30 0.21 5.97 -21.37
CA VAL A 30 -0.36 7.22 -21.93
C VAL A 30 -0.28 8.35 -20.91
N VAL A 31 -0.68 8.12 -19.66
CA VAL A 31 -0.61 9.12 -18.61
C VAL A 31 0.83 9.54 -18.32
N LEU A 32 1.77 8.59 -18.21
CA LEU A 32 3.16 8.89 -17.91
C LEU A 32 3.85 9.69 -19.03
N ILE A 33 3.57 9.37 -20.30
CA ILE A 33 4.09 10.13 -21.45
C ILE A 33 3.52 11.55 -21.44
N ASN A 34 2.20 11.69 -21.25
CA ASN A 34 1.54 13.00 -21.25
C ASN A 34 2.00 13.91 -20.09
N LEU A 35 2.40 13.32 -18.97
CA LEU A 35 3.01 14.04 -17.84
C LEU A 35 4.51 14.32 -18.03
N GLY A 36 5.13 13.84 -19.12
CA GLY A 36 6.57 13.99 -19.37
C GLY A 36 7.44 13.17 -18.42
N LEU A 37 6.91 12.12 -17.79
CA LEU A 37 7.65 11.27 -16.84
C LEU A 37 8.44 10.16 -17.54
N ILE A 38 8.05 9.79 -18.77
CA ILE A 38 8.74 8.81 -19.62
C ILE A 38 8.68 9.28 -21.07
N ASP A 39 9.73 9.00 -21.85
CA ASP A 39 9.78 9.36 -23.28
C ASP A 39 9.20 8.26 -24.19
N THR A 40 9.25 7.00 -23.74
CA THR A 40 8.82 5.83 -24.51
C THR A 40 7.93 4.93 -23.66
N LYS A 41 7.01 4.21 -24.30
CA LYS A 41 6.13 3.25 -23.62
C LYS A 41 6.96 2.13 -22.99
N ILE A 42 6.62 1.76 -21.76
CA ILE A 42 7.30 0.73 -20.99
C ILE A 42 6.54 -0.59 -21.09
N ALA A 43 7.28 -1.66 -21.32
CA ALA A 43 6.79 -3.04 -21.35
C ALA A 43 6.68 -3.63 -19.93
N TRP A 44 5.81 -3.03 -19.10
CA TRP A 44 5.73 -3.25 -17.64
C TRP A 44 5.79 -4.71 -17.23
N THR A 45 5.02 -5.58 -17.87
CA THR A 45 4.94 -7.01 -17.53
C THR A 45 5.74 -7.92 -18.46
N ALA A 46 6.29 -7.39 -19.55
CA ALA A 46 6.98 -8.17 -20.58
C ALA A 46 8.52 -7.96 -20.58
N SER A 47 9.01 -6.92 -19.90
CA SER A 47 10.44 -6.74 -19.62
C SER A 47 10.81 -7.31 -18.25
N ALA A 48 11.96 -7.98 -18.17
CA ALA A 48 12.50 -8.52 -16.91
C ALA A 48 12.80 -7.41 -15.88
N ASP A 49 13.20 -6.23 -16.34
CA ASP A 49 13.59 -5.11 -15.48
C ASP A 49 12.39 -4.48 -14.75
N THR A 50 11.20 -4.54 -15.35
CA THR A 50 10.00 -3.86 -14.84
C THR A 50 8.93 -4.82 -14.31
N ALA A 51 8.95 -6.09 -14.72
CA ALA A 51 7.90 -7.05 -14.37
C ALA A 51 7.74 -7.23 -12.87
N MET A 52 8.84 -7.33 -12.12
CA MET A 52 8.78 -7.48 -10.66
C MET A 52 8.14 -6.25 -10.01
N ALA A 53 8.57 -5.05 -10.38
CA ALA A 53 8.01 -3.81 -9.83
C ALA A 53 6.52 -3.67 -10.14
N ALA A 54 6.11 -3.98 -11.38
CA ALA A 54 4.70 -3.97 -11.78
C ALA A 54 3.85 -4.93 -10.94
N VAL A 55 4.32 -6.18 -10.74
CA VAL A 55 3.61 -7.16 -9.91
C VAL A 55 3.52 -6.70 -8.46
N LEU A 56 4.59 -6.19 -7.88
CA LEU A 56 4.61 -5.67 -6.50
C LEU A 56 3.63 -4.52 -6.32
N ILE A 57 3.57 -3.56 -7.25
CA ILE A 57 2.64 -2.43 -7.17
C ILE A 57 1.18 -2.91 -7.15
N VAL A 58 0.84 -3.86 -8.04
CA VAL A 58 -0.52 -4.40 -8.13
C VAL A 58 -0.89 -5.20 -6.88
N ASP A 59 0.04 -6.00 -6.35
CA ASP A 59 -0.18 -6.79 -5.14
C ASP A 59 -0.34 -5.89 -3.90
N ILE A 60 0.53 -4.89 -3.73
CA ILE A 60 0.44 -3.90 -2.64
C ILE A 60 -0.89 -3.16 -2.73
N TRP A 61 -1.29 -2.68 -3.91
CA TRP A 61 -2.57 -1.99 -4.09
C TRP A 61 -3.76 -2.86 -3.66
N LYS A 62 -3.71 -4.17 -3.97
CA LYS A 62 -4.78 -5.11 -3.64
C LYS A 62 -4.83 -5.47 -2.16
N THR A 63 -3.68 -5.63 -1.51
CA THR A 63 -3.56 -6.15 -0.13
C THR A 63 -3.60 -5.05 0.94
N THR A 64 -3.18 -3.82 0.60
CA THR A 64 -3.11 -2.67 1.52
C THR A 64 -4.42 -2.44 2.30
N PRO A 65 -5.62 -2.48 1.71
CA PRO A 65 -6.85 -2.23 2.47
C PRO A 65 -7.08 -3.23 3.60
N PHE A 66 -6.72 -4.49 3.40
CA PHE A 66 -6.86 -5.52 4.42
C PHE A 66 -5.83 -5.33 5.54
N MET A 67 -4.57 -5.04 5.18
CA MET A 67 -3.54 -4.72 6.16
C MET A 67 -3.91 -3.49 7.00
N ALA A 68 -4.48 -2.46 6.38
CA ALA A 68 -4.96 -1.27 7.09
C ALA A 68 -6.06 -1.61 8.11
N LEU A 69 -6.96 -2.56 7.81
CA LEU A 69 -7.96 -3.03 8.77
C LEU A 69 -7.33 -3.78 9.95
N LEU A 70 -6.36 -4.67 9.69
CA LEU A 70 -5.66 -5.41 10.75
C LEU A 70 -4.91 -4.45 11.68
N ILE A 71 -4.20 -3.48 11.11
CA ILE A 71 -3.51 -2.43 11.88
C ILE A 71 -4.51 -1.60 12.68
N LEU A 72 -5.66 -1.22 12.10
CA LEU A 72 -6.70 -0.48 12.82
C LEU A 72 -7.27 -1.29 13.98
N ALA A 73 -7.54 -2.58 13.79
CA ALA A 73 -8.01 -3.47 14.85
C ALA A 73 -6.98 -3.56 15.99
N ALA A 74 -5.69 -3.72 15.66
CA ALA A 74 -4.62 -3.74 16.65
C ALA A 74 -4.49 -2.41 17.41
N LEU A 75 -4.61 -1.27 16.72
CA LEU A 75 -4.59 0.06 17.33
C LEU A 75 -5.77 0.28 18.27
N GLN A 76 -6.96 -0.28 17.97
CA GLN A 76 -8.14 -0.19 18.84
C GLN A 76 -7.99 -0.97 20.16
N MET A 77 -7.12 -1.97 20.20
CA MET A 77 -6.84 -2.77 21.39
C MET A 77 -5.82 -2.12 22.35
N LEU A 78 -5.14 -1.05 21.92
CA LEU A 78 -4.14 -0.38 22.76
C LEU A 78 -4.80 0.34 23.95
N PRO A 79 -4.35 0.07 25.19
CA PRO A 79 -4.80 0.83 26.36
C PRO A 79 -4.38 2.30 26.23
N ARG A 80 -5.35 3.22 26.28
CA ARG A 80 -5.10 4.68 26.17
C ARG A 80 -4.18 5.19 27.28
N GLU A 81 -4.28 4.60 28.46
CA GLU A 81 -3.48 4.92 29.65
C GLU A 81 -1.97 4.84 29.38
N ILE A 82 -1.51 3.84 28.62
CA ILE A 82 -0.08 3.70 28.30
C ILE A 82 0.42 4.88 27.46
N ILE A 83 -0.41 5.37 26.53
CA ILE A 83 -0.08 6.52 25.68
C ILE A 83 -0.10 7.82 26.50
N GLU A 84 -1.05 7.95 27.44
CA GLU A 84 -1.14 9.11 28.34
C GLU A 84 0.07 9.20 29.27
N VAL A 85 0.49 8.09 29.86
CA VAL A 85 1.72 8.03 30.69
C VAL A 85 2.95 8.43 29.88
N ALA A 86 3.11 7.89 28.66
CA ALA A 86 4.22 8.26 27.79
C ALA A 86 4.24 9.78 27.46
N ARG A 87 3.07 10.41 27.33
CA ARG A 87 2.97 11.87 27.12
C ARG A 87 3.34 12.66 28.37
N LEU A 88 2.94 12.20 29.55
CA LEU A 88 3.32 12.81 30.83
C LEU A 88 4.83 12.74 31.06
N ASP A 89 5.48 11.66 30.60
CA ASP A 89 6.94 11.50 30.59
C ASP A 89 7.66 12.37 29.53
N GLY A 90 6.94 13.22 28.81
CA GLY A 90 7.49 14.15 27.82
C GLY A 90 7.82 13.52 26.46
N ALA A 91 7.34 12.31 26.17
CA ALA A 91 7.57 11.68 24.87
C ALA A 91 6.82 12.44 23.75
N ASN A 92 7.54 12.79 22.69
CA ASN A 92 6.94 13.41 21.52
C ASN A 92 6.18 12.38 20.65
N PRO A 93 5.31 12.79 19.71
CA PRO A 93 4.50 11.87 18.91
C PRO A 93 5.31 10.82 18.13
N TRP A 94 6.52 11.16 17.68
CA TRP A 94 7.40 10.23 16.96
C TRP A 94 7.97 9.17 17.89
N GLN A 95 8.37 9.57 19.10
CA GLN A 95 8.81 8.65 20.15
C GLN A 95 7.66 7.72 20.59
N ILE A 96 6.46 8.27 20.79
CA ILE A 96 5.27 7.47 21.12
C ILE A 96 5.01 6.43 20.02
N PHE A 97 5.03 6.83 18.75
CA PHE A 97 4.82 5.88 17.65
C PHE A 97 5.86 4.76 17.63
N TRP A 98 7.15 5.09 17.59
CA TRP A 98 8.22 4.10 17.41
C TRP A 98 8.54 3.28 18.66
N ARG A 99 8.35 3.85 19.87
CA ARG A 99 8.72 3.21 21.14
C ARG A 99 7.56 2.61 21.90
N VAL A 100 6.32 3.03 21.62
CA VAL A 100 5.12 2.57 22.33
C VAL A 100 4.16 1.91 21.36
N THR A 101 3.59 2.67 20.41
CA THR A 101 2.53 2.19 19.52
C THR A 101 2.98 1.02 18.65
N LEU A 102 4.05 1.19 17.86
CA LEU A 102 4.52 0.19 16.90
C LEU A 102 4.97 -1.10 17.60
N PRO A 103 5.79 -1.08 18.68
CA PRO A 103 6.14 -2.30 19.40
C PRO A 103 4.94 -3.04 20.00
N LEU A 104 3.92 -2.33 20.49
CA LEU A 104 2.74 -2.94 21.10
C LEU A 104 1.79 -3.59 20.07
N ILE A 105 1.68 -3.04 18.86
CA ILE A 105 0.82 -3.62 17.81
C ILE A 105 1.55 -4.66 16.94
N ARG A 106 2.89 -4.67 16.92
CA ARG A 106 3.71 -5.61 16.12
C ARG A 106 3.37 -7.10 16.32
N PRO A 107 2.97 -7.59 17.51
CA PRO A 107 2.57 -8.99 17.64
C PRO A 107 1.24 -9.34 16.94
N ALA A 108 0.43 -8.34 16.60
CA ALA A 108 -0.89 -8.52 16.01
C ALA A 108 -0.91 -8.46 14.46
N VAL A 109 0.18 -8.05 13.83
CA VAL A 109 0.35 -7.87 12.37
C VAL A 109 1.73 -8.33 11.92
#